data_AF-A0A6J0UMY6-F1
#
_entry.id   AF-A0A6J0UMY6-F1
#
_cell.length_a   1.000
_cell.length_b   1.000
_cell.length_c   1.000
_cell.angle_alpha   90.00
_cell.angle_beta   90.00
_cell.angle_gamma   90.00
#
_symmetry.space_group_name_H-M   'P 1'
#
loop_
_entity.id
_entity.type
_entity.pdbx_description
1 polymer ?
#
loop_
_entity_poly.entity_id
_entity_poly.type
_entity_poly.pdbx_seq_one_letter_code
_entity_poly.pdbx_strand_id
1 'polypeptide(L)'
;MGSLTLNISCGHLGISCFPKWAQRVYITGEAVVPVANCDVKEYNSNPKEHLKLKEYINYWKEHIKKGYRSPRGCLYLKDWHLHRAFPEQDVYTIPVYFSSDWLNEYWDAIAVDDYRFVYMGPKGSWTPFHADVFRSYSWSANICGKKKWLIFPPGQEEFLRDRHGHLPFDITSPELKKGSLYPRYAQSSPPVEIIQEAGEIIFIPSGWHHQVYNLEDTISINHNWVNGCNVAIMWSFLQDELAAVQREIREWKDSMEDWHLQCQVLMKSYTGIDYKEFYNFLKIIAENRIFVLENHHSEEDASKHSYRAAISGLGMLHAVFDLKRTAKVLTSLNANEEFKKLNPETLSPPPSALLHRLKAAIDTALL
;
A
#
# COMPACT_ATOMS: atom_id res chain seq x y z
N MET A 1 11.72 23.83 11.31
CA MET A 1 10.46 23.78 10.53
C MET A 1 10.74 24.38 9.17
N GLY A 2 11.18 23.56 8.19
CA GLY A 2 11.35 24.02 6.82
C GLY A 2 10.05 23.75 6.06
N SER A 3 9.38 24.79 5.56
CA SER A 3 8.24 24.60 4.67
C SER A 3 8.74 24.02 3.34
N LEU A 4 8.24 22.85 2.97
CA LEU A 4 8.41 22.29 1.64
C LEU A 4 7.47 23.06 0.69
N THR A 5 7.89 24.26 0.29
CA THR A 5 7.13 25.07 -0.67
C THR A 5 7.53 24.65 -2.08
N LEU A 6 6.81 23.68 -2.66
CA LEU A 6 6.89 23.38 -4.09
C LEU A 6 6.06 24.44 -4.84
N ASN A 7 6.69 25.54 -5.25
CA ASN A 7 6.09 26.53 -6.13
C ASN A 7 5.84 25.92 -7.51
N ILE A 8 4.61 25.47 -7.79
CA ILE A 8 4.19 25.03 -9.13
C ILE A 8 2.88 25.75 -9.48
N SER A 9 2.98 26.88 -10.20
CA SER A 9 1.83 27.54 -10.81
C SER A 9 1.49 26.82 -12.13
N CYS A 10 0.44 25.99 -12.13
CA CYS A 10 0.03 25.20 -13.29
C CYS A 10 -0.99 25.96 -14.15
N GLY A 11 -0.51 26.83 -15.05
CA GLY A 11 -1.35 27.46 -16.08
C GLY A 11 -1.43 26.68 -17.39
N HIS A 12 -0.41 25.88 -17.71
CA HIS A 12 -0.30 25.08 -18.93
C HIS A 12 0.57 23.86 -18.63
N LEU A 13 0.19 22.65 -19.06
CA LEU A 13 0.98 21.39 -18.95
C LEU A 13 2.27 21.44 -19.80
N GLY A 14 3.19 22.34 -19.44
CA GLY A 14 4.55 22.36 -19.96
C GLY A 14 5.42 21.34 -19.23
N ILE A 15 6.50 20.90 -19.87
CA ILE A 15 7.52 20.01 -19.29
C ILE A 15 8.03 20.55 -17.94
N SER A 16 8.04 21.88 -17.77
CA SER A 16 8.44 22.57 -16.54
C SER A 16 7.54 22.30 -15.32
N CYS A 17 6.32 21.78 -15.50
CA CYS A 17 5.39 21.46 -14.42
C CYS A 17 5.68 20.10 -13.76
N PHE A 18 6.50 19.27 -14.39
CA PHE A 18 6.91 17.98 -13.85
C PHE A 18 8.13 18.17 -12.94
N PRO A 19 8.23 17.45 -11.80
CA PRO A 19 9.48 17.33 -11.06
C PRO A 19 10.65 16.93 -11.98
N LYS A 20 11.89 17.36 -11.70
CA LYS A 20 13.06 17.09 -12.56
C LYS A 20 13.24 15.60 -12.93
N TRP A 21 12.89 14.68 -12.03
CA TRP A 21 12.90 13.24 -12.30
C TRP A 21 11.83 12.86 -13.34
N ALA A 22 10.61 13.39 -13.19
CA ALA A 22 9.51 13.16 -14.10
C ALA A 22 9.81 13.75 -15.48
N GLN A 23 10.55 14.87 -15.57
CA GLN A 23 11.03 15.42 -16.84
C GLN A 23 11.95 14.44 -17.59
N ARG A 24 12.84 13.72 -16.91
CA ARG A 24 13.73 12.72 -17.56
C ARG A 24 12.97 11.51 -18.06
N VAL A 25 12.02 10.99 -17.27
CA VAL A 25 11.17 9.87 -17.68
C VAL A 25 10.19 10.29 -18.80
N TYR A 26 9.75 11.55 -18.77
CA TYR A 26 8.97 12.20 -19.82
C TYR A 26 9.77 12.35 -21.13
N ILE A 27 11.09 12.57 -21.06
CA ILE A 27 11.94 12.74 -22.25
C ILE A 27 12.08 11.44 -23.05
N THR A 28 12.15 10.27 -22.41
CA THR A 28 12.18 8.99 -23.14
C THR A 28 10.78 8.54 -23.54
N GLY A 29 9.79 8.67 -22.66
CA GLY A 29 8.37 8.38 -22.94
C GLY A 29 8.05 6.92 -23.29
N GLU A 30 9.05 6.03 -23.30
CA GLU A 30 8.93 4.61 -23.67
C GLU A 30 8.51 3.71 -22.50
N ALA A 31 8.51 4.22 -21.27
CA ALA A 31 8.06 3.47 -20.10
C ALA A 31 6.62 2.98 -20.28
N VAL A 32 6.38 1.70 -19.98
CA VAL A 32 5.03 1.13 -19.96
C VAL A 32 4.41 1.43 -18.60
N VAL A 33 3.21 2.02 -18.61
CA VAL A 33 2.54 2.52 -17.41
C VAL A 33 1.13 1.95 -17.30
N PRO A 34 0.68 1.60 -16.07
CA PRO A 34 -0.68 1.16 -15.81
C PRO A 34 -1.66 2.34 -15.86
N VAL A 35 -2.75 2.19 -16.61
CA VAL A 35 -3.75 3.22 -16.81
C VAL A 35 -5.14 2.62 -16.62
N ALA A 36 -5.91 3.19 -15.70
CA ALA A 36 -7.25 2.73 -15.36
C ALA A 36 -8.32 3.59 -16.03
N ASN A 37 -9.41 2.97 -16.51
CA ASN A 37 -10.56 3.71 -17.03
C ASN A 37 -11.58 3.99 -15.91
N CYS A 38 -11.66 5.25 -15.48
CA CYS A 38 -12.51 5.70 -14.38
C CYS A 38 -14.02 5.65 -14.70
N ASP A 39 -14.40 5.56 -15.98
CA ASP A 39 -15.80 5.54 -16.42
C ASP A 39 -16.36 4.11 -16.49
N VAL A 40 -15.51 3.10 -16.31
CA VAL A 40 -15.88 1.69 -16.39
C VAL A 40 -15.69 1.04 -15.01
N LYS A 41 -16.67 0.21 -14.64
CA LYS A 41 -16.65 -0.63 -13.46
C LYS A 41 -16.53 -2.09 -13.87
N GLU A 42 -15.48 -2.77 -13.41
CA GLU A 42 -15.28 -4.20 -13.58
C GLU A 42 -14.86 -4.80 -12.23
N TYR A 43 -15.61 -5.77 -11.71
CA TYR A 43 -15.39 -6.40 -10.39
C TYR A 43 -15.11 -5.41 -9.24
N ASN A 44 -15.90 -4.33 -9.12
CA ASN A 44 -15.72 -3.26 -8.13
C ASN A 44 -14.36 -2.54 -8.21
N SER A 45 -13.71 -2.56 -9.37
CA SER A 45 -12.52 -1.76 -9.67
C SER A 45 -12.67 -1.05 -11.03
N ASN A 46 -11.74 -0.15 -11.31
CA ASN A 46 -11.56 0.38 -12.66
C ASN A 46 -10.64 -0.55 -13.44
N PRO A 47 -11.04 -1.02 -14.63
CA PRO A 47 -10.19 -1.89 -15.44
C PRO A 47 -8.92 -1.15 -15.85
N LYS A 48 -7.80 -1.88 -15.85
CA LYS A 48 -6.47 -1.35 -16.17
C LYS A 48 -5.97 -1.89 -17.51
N GLU A 49 -5.38 -1.00 -18.29
CA GLU A 49 -4.56 -1.33 -19.46
C GLU A 49 -3.14 -0.83 -19.26
N HIS A 50 -2.21 -1.34 -20.08
CA HIS A 50 -0.83 -0.87 -20.11
C HIS A 50 -0.61 -0.04 -21.38
N LEU A 51 -0.13 1.19 -21.21
CA LEU A 51 0.16 2.10 -22.31
C LEU A 51 1.61 2.58 -22.24
N LYS A 52 2.16 3.05 -23.36
CA LYS A 52 3.40 3.84 -23.27
C LYS A 52 3.09 5.19 -22.63
N LEU A 53 3.99 5.67 -21.76
CA LEU A 53 3.81 6.94 -21.08
C LEU A 53 3.57 8.10 -22.07
N LYS A 54 4.28 8.13 -23.20
CA LYS A 54 4.06 9.13 -24.26
C LYS A 54 2.63 9.09 -24.84
N GLU A 55 2.05 7.91 -24.99
CA GLU A 55 0.69 7.73 -25.50
C GLU A 55 -0.33 8.23 -24.48
N TYR A 56 -0.12 7.90 -23.20
CA TYR A 56 -0.95 8.40 -22.10
C TYR A 56 -0.92 9.94 -22.00
N ILE A 57 0.27 10.55 -22.08
CA ILE A 57 0.42 12.01 -22.04
C ILE A 57 -0.25 12.68 -23.24
N ASN A 58 -0.14 12.10 -24.43
CA ASN A 58 -0.84 12.59 -25.63
C ASN A 58 -2.35 12.52 -25.44
N TYR A 59 -2.87 11.40 -24.91
CA TYR A 59 -4.27 11.27 -24.54
C TYR A 59 -4.69 12.39 -23.57
N TRP A 60 -3.92 12.62 -22.50
CA TRP A 60 -4.27 13.58 -21.46
C TRP A 60 -4.31 15.02 -22.01
N LYS A 61 -3.33 15.41 -22.84
CA LYS A 61 -3.32 16.71 -23.51
C LYS A 61 -4.54 16.91 -24.41
N GLU A 62 -4.90 15.90 -25.20
CA GLU A 62 -6.08 15.95 -26.06
C GLU A 62 -7.38 15.96 -25.25
N HIS A 63 -7.44 15.24 -24.13
CA HIS A 63 -8.56 15.24 -23.20
C HIS A 63 -8.84 16.65 -22.66
N ILE A 64 -7.78 17.39 -22.28
CA ILE A 64 -7.89 18.78 -21.82
C ILE A 64 -8.35 19.70 -22.94
N LYS A 65 -7.73 19.63 -24.13
CA LYS A 65 -8.12 20.46 -25.29
C LYS A 65 -9.60 20.27 -25.67
N LYS A 66 -10.16 19.08 -25.44
CA LYS A 66 -11.56 18.74 -25.70
C LYS A 66 -12.50 19.02 -24.52
N GLY A 67 -12.05 19.76 -23.51
CA GLY A 67 -12.86 20.12 -22.34
C GLY A 67 -13.18 18.92 -21.45
N TYR A 68 -12.20 18.05 -21.22
CA TYR A 68 -12.31 16.83 -20.41
C TYR A 68 -13.33 15.81 -20.94
N ARG A 69 -13.34 15.63 -22.27
CA ARG A 69 -14.19 14.66 -22.96
C ARG A 69 -13.34 13.78 -23.87
N SER A 70 -13.50 12.47 -23.77
CA SER A 70 -12.82 11.50 -24.64
C SER A 70 -13.69 10.27 -24.87
N PRO A 71 -13.73 9.71 -26.09
CA PRO A 71 -14.40 8.44 -26.35
C PRO A 71 -13.74 7.26 -25.61
N ARG A 72 -12.49 7.40 -25.16
CA ARG A 72 -11.80 6.39 -24.32
C ARG A 72 -12.21 6.47 -22.84
N GLY A 73 -13.06 7.42 -22.47
CA GLY A 73 -13.38 7.74 -21.09
C GLY A 73 -12.29 8.55 -20.39
N CYS A 74 -12.42 8.71 -19.07
CA CYS A 74 -11.46 9.34 -18.17
C CYS A 74 -10.38 8.33 -17.74
N LEU A 75 -9.16 8.46 -18.28
CA LEU A 75 -8.06 7.53 -18.03
C LEU A 75 -7.11 8.07 -16.95
N TYR A 76 -6.88 7.27 -15.92
CA TYR A 76 -6.07 7.60 -14.76
C TYR A 76 -4.85 6.70 -14.65
N LEU A 77 -3.64 7.25 -14.74
CA LEU A 77 -2.42 6.51 -14.45
C LEU A 77 -2.32 6.36 -12.93
N LYS A 78 -2.43 5.12 -12.45
CA LYS A 78 -2.37 4.79 -11.03
C LYS A 78 -1.60 3.49 -10.80
N ASP A 79 -0.97 3.39 -9.63
CA ASP A 79 -0.17 2.23 -9.22
C ASP A 79 1.10 2.04 -10.08
N TRP A 80 1.72 3.12 -10.53
CA TRP A 80 2.99 3.04 -11.25
C TRP A 80 4.19 3.02 -10.29
N HIS A 81 4.85 1.86 -10.23
CA HIS A 81 6.05 1.60 -9.44
C HIS A 81 7.29 2.28 -10.04
N LEU A 82 7.35 3.61 -9.90
CA LEU A 82 8.40 4.40 -10.52
C LEU A 82 9.79 4.05 -9.98
N HIS A 83 9.91 3.83 -8.67
CA HIS A 83 11.21 3.52 -8.05
C HIS A 83 11.78 2.21 -8.63
N ARG A 84 10.96 1.17 -8.75
CA ARG A 84 11.34 -0.07 -9.44
C ARG A 84 11.66 0.12 -10.93
N ALA A 85 10.92 0.97 -11.64
CA ALA A 85 11.16 1.23 -13.06
C ALA A 85 12.49 1.98 -13.30
N PHE A 86 12.92 2.79 -12.33
CA PHE A 86 14.13 3.62 -12.41
C PHE A 86 14.88 3.66 -11.06
N PRO A 87 15.49 2.55 -10.62
CA PRO A 87 16.09 2.44 -9.28
C PRO A 87 17.28 3.38 -9.07
N GLU A 88 17.94 3.77 -10.16
CA GLU A 88 19.05 4.75 -10.15
C GLU A 88 18.59 6.19 -9.90
N GLN A 89 17.28 6.44 -9.86
CA GLN A 89 16.72 7.77 -9.62
C GLN A 89 16.32 7.92 -8.16
N ASP A 90 16.95 8.86 -7.47
CA ASP A 90 16.45 9.37 -6.20
C ASP A 90 15.24 10.28 -6.45
N VAL A 91 14.05 9.68 -6.41
CA VAL A 91 12.77 10.34 -6.75
C VAL A 91 12.33 11.27 -5.62
N TYR A 92 12.47 10.83 -4.37
CA TYR A 92 12.11 11.58 -3.16
C TYR A 92 12.77 10.96 -1.92
N THR A 93 12.95 11.79 -0.89
CA THR A 93 13.36 11.34 0.44
C THR A 93 12.15 11.12 1.33
N ILE A 94 12.17 10.03 2.10
CA ILE A 94 11.08 9.69 3.04
C ILE A 94 11.26 10.52 4.32
N PRO A 95 10.25 11.28 4.76
CA PRO A 95 10.26 11.94 6.07
C PRO A 95 10.51 10.93 7.20
N VAL A 96 11.26 11.34 8.24
CA VAL A 96 11.61 10.45 9.38
C VAL A 96 10.40 9.80 10.05
N TYR A 97 9.24 10.46 10.04
CA TYR A 97 8.00 9.91 10.61
C TYR A 97 7.46 8.69 9.86
N PHE A 98 7.92 8.47 8.63
CA PHE A 98 7.51 7.37 7.76
C PHE A 98 8.67 6.40 7.46
N SER A 99 9.84 6.57 8.10
CA SER A 99 11.04 5.79 7.77
C SER A 99 11.08 4.39 8.37
N SER A 100 10.24 4.09 9.36
CA SER A 100 10.04 2.71 9.85
C SER A 100 9.12 1.96 8.88
N ASP A 101 9.60 1.71 7.68
CA ASP A 101 8.83 1.14 6.58
C ASP A 101 9.20 -0.33 6.36
N TRP A 102 8.53 -1.22 7.09
CA TRP A 102 8.81 -2.65 7.00
C TRP A 102 8.38 -3.23 5.65
N LEU A 103 7.40 -2.62 4.99
CA LEU A 103 6.85 -3.15 3.74
C LEU A 103 7.88 -3.02 2.63
N ASN A 104 8.38 -1.81 2.36
CA ASN A 104 9.40 -1.65 1.33
C ASN A 104 10.77 -2.21 1.77
N GLU A 105 11.08 -2.27 3.07
CA GLU A 105 12.28 -3.00 3.55
C GLU A 105 12.26 -4.48 3.12
N TYR A 106 11.12 -5.15 3.24
CA TYR A 106 10.96 -6.53 2.77
C TYR A 106 11.09 -6.65 1.26
N TRP A 107 10.35 -5.82 0.51
CA TRP A 107 10.31 -5.93 -0.95
C TRP A 107 11.63 -5.53 -1.62
N ASP A 108 12.33 -4.54 -1.07
CA ASP A 108 13.67 -4.15 -1.52
C ASP A 108 14.69 -5.27 -1.25
N ALA A 109 14.59 -5.96 -0.11
CA ALA A 109 15.50 -7.06 0.24
C ALA A 109 15.39 -8.26 -0.71
N ILE A 110 14.20 -8.52 -1.26
CA ILE A 110 13.97 -9.62 -2.21
C ILE A 110 13.94 -9.17 -3.68
N ALA A 111 13.97 -7.85 -3.94
CA ALA A 111 13.95 -7.23 -5.26
C ALA A 111 12.78 -7.68 -6.17
N VAL A 112 11.60 -7.93 -5.59
CA VAL A 112 10.42 -8.42 -6.32
C VAL A 112 9.42 -7.31 -6.61
N ASP A 113 9.18 -6.38 -5.68
CA ASP A 113 8.14 -5.36 -5.82
C ASP A 113 8.45 -4.07 -5.04
N ASP A 114 7.54 -3.10 -5.06
CA ASP A 114 7.51 -2.00 -4.10
C ASP A 114 6.08 -1.51 -3.84
N TYR A 115 5.90 -0.69 -2.81
CA TYR A 115 4.63 -0.02 -2.51
C TYR A 115 4.81 1.50 -2.57
N ARG A 116 5.48 1.96 -3.64
CA ARG A 116 5.90 3.35 -3.88
C ARG A 116 5.42 3.79 -5.26
N PHE A 117 4.32 4.51 -5.29
CA PHE A 117 3.54 4.71 -6.49
C PHE A 117 3.51 6.15 -6.94
N VAL A 118 3.48 6.34 -8.26
CA VAL A 118 3.07 7.59 -8.88
C VAL A 118 1.65 7.46 -9.40
N TYR A 119 0.85 8.48 -9.12
CA TYR A 119 -0.48 8.65 -9.67
C TYR A 119 -0.51 9.96 -10.44
N MET A 120 -1.07 9.94 -11.65
CA MET A 120 -1.30 11.16 -12.41
C MET A 120 -2.48 11.00 -13.34
N GLY A 121 -3.29 12.05 -13.47
CA GLY A 121 -4.38 12.02 -14.42
C GLY A 121 -5.28 13.25 -14.39
N PRO A 122 -6.25 13.24 -15.32
CA PRO A 122 -7.04 14.42 -15.58
C PRO A 122 -8.01 14.75 -14.46
N LYS A 123 -8.46 16.00 -14.42
CA LYS A 123 -9.66 16.39 -13.66
C LYS A 123 -10.79 15.39 -13.91
N GLY A 124 -11.45 14.94 -12.85
CA GLY A 124 -12.54 13.96 -12.89
C GLY A 124 -12.08 12.50 -12.75
N SER A 125 -10.78 12.22 -12.85
CA SER A 125 -10.26 10.91 -12.48
C SER A 125 -10.41 10.67 -10.97
N TRP A 126 -10.61 9.41 -10.59
CA TRP A 126 -10.93 9.04 -9.22
C TRP A 126 -10.54 7.59 -8.90
N THR A 127 -10.46 7.30 -7.61
CA THR A 127 -10.23 5.96 -7.07
C THR A 127 -11.44 5.53 -6.24
N PRO A 128 -12.05 4.35 -6.54
CA PRO A 128 -13.17 3.77 -5.81
C PRO A 128 -12.94 3.60 -4.32
N PHE A 129 -14.02 3.38 -3.58
CA PHE A 129 -13.97 3.16 -2.14
C PHE A 129 -13.21 1.88 -1.80
N HIS A 130 -12.13 2.00 -1.03
CA HIS A 130 -11.26 0.89 -0.65
C HIS A 130 -10.51 1.21 0.64
N ALA A 131 -9.90 0.21 1.27
CA ALA A 131 -8.78 0.45 2.17
C ALA A 131 -7.50 -0.06 1.51
N ASP A 132 -6.38 0.47 1.94
CA ASP A 132 -5.08 0.06 1.44
C ASP A 132 -4.78 -1.42 1.70
N VAL A 133 -4.05 -2.01 0.76
CA VAL A 133 -3.47 -3.36 0.82
C VAL A 133 -2.82 -3.64 2.18
N PHE A 134 -2.97 -4.86 2.69
CA PHE A 134 -2.50 -5.29 4.01
C PHE A 134 -3.04 -4.48 5.20
N ARG A 135 -4.06 -3.63 4.98
CA ARG A 135 -4.44 -2.57 5.94
C ARG A 135 -3.23 -1.72 6.32
N SER A 136 -2.31 -1.50 5.37
CA SER A 136 -1.13 -0.67 5.55
C SER A 136 -1.52 0.77 5.92
N TYR A 137 -0.53 1.51 6.41
CA TYR A 137 -0.59 2.96 6.34
C TYR A 137 -0.39 3.42 4.91
N SER A 138 -0.85 4.62 4.59
CA SER A 138 -0.48 5.30 3.35
C SER A 138 -0.24 6.79 3.60
N TRP A 139 0.66 7.38 2.83
CA TRP A 139 0.71 8.83 2.67
C TRP A 139 0.63 9.18 1.19
N SER A 140 -0.06 10.27 0.89
CA SER A 140 -0.15 10.83 -0.47
C SER A 140 0.33 12.27 -0.45
N ALA A 141 1.44 12.54 -1.13
CA ALA A 141 1.94 13.89 -1.38
C ALA A 141 1.38 14.41 -2.69
N ASN A 142 0.55 15.45 -2.64
CA ASN A 142 -0.04 16.04 -3.83
C ASN A 142 0.95 17.04 -4.44
N ILE A 143 1.54 16.69 -5.58
CA ILE A 143 2.58 17.50 -6.23
C ILE A 143 1.95 18.69 -6.95
N CYS A 144 0.84 18.45 -7.65
CA CYS A 144 0.05 19.49 -8.30
C CYS A 144 -1.42 19.10 -8.43
N GLY A 145 -2.27 20.10 -8.65
CA GLY A 145 -3.72 19.93 -8.72
C GLY A 145 -4.35 19.85 -7.33
N LYS A 146 -5.56 19.28 -7.27
CA LYS A 146 -6.41 19.29 -6.08
C LYS A 146 -7.14 17.97 -5.94
N LYS A 147 -7.13 17.38 -4.74
CA LYS A 147 -7.85 16.13 -4.46
C LYS A 147 -8.95 16.34 -3.43
N LYS A 148 -10.04 15.60 -3.59
CA LYS A 148 -11.08 15.43 -2.57
C LYS A 148 -11.03 14.00 -2.03
N TRP A 149 -10.84 13.88 -0.72
CA TRP A 149 -10.85 12.62 0.01
C TRP A 149 -12.14 12.49 0.79
N LEU A 150 -12.73 11.30 0.75
CA LEU A 150 -13.87 10.88 1.56
C LEU A 150 -13.41 9.70 2.39
N ILE A 151 -13.26 9.88 3.71
CA ILE A 151 -12.52 8.93 4.56
C ILE A 151 -13.42 8.46 5.71
N PHE A 152 -13.40 7.16 5.96
CA PHE A 152 -14.17 6.50 7.02
C PHE A 152 -13.22 5.79 8.00
N PRO A 153 -13.40 6.02 9.31
CA PRO A 153 -12.73 5.23 10.34
C PRO A 153 -13.06 3.72 10.22
N PRO A 154 -12.13 2.82 10.60
CA PRO A 154 -12.37 1.39 10.61
C PRO A 154 -13.64 1.02 11.38
N GLY A 155 -14.42 0.11 10.81
CA GLY A 155 -15.72 -0.30 11.32
C GLY A 155 -16.91 0.54 10.82
N GLN A 156 -16.71 1.76 10.30
CA GLN A 156 -17.81 2.52 9.70
C GLN A 156 -18.23 1.97 8.33
N GLU A 157 -17.32 1.31 7.62
CA GLU A 157 -17.59 0.62 6.36
C GLU A 157 -18.64 -0.49 6.50
N GLU A 158 -18.81 -1.07 7.69
CA GLU A 158 -19.78 -2.13 7.95
C GLU A 158 -21.23 -1.66 7.81
N PHE A 159 -21.48 -0.36 7.99
CA PHE A 159 -22.79 0.25 7.74
C PHE A 159 -23.02 0.55 6.26
N LEU A 160 -21.96 0.53 5.45
CA LEU A 160 -22.00 0.77 4.01
C LEU A 160 -22.14 -0.52 3.22
N ARG A 161 -22.08 -1.70 3.85
CA ARG A 161 -22.26 -2.98 3.15
C ARG A 161 -23.66 -3.15 2.59
N ASP A 162 -23.73 -3.72 1.38
CA ASP A 162 -25.00 -4.14 0.81
C ASP A 162 -25.55 -5.40 1.52
N ARG A 163 -26.75 -5.83 1.14
CA ARG A 163 -27.41 -7.04 1.65
C ARG A 163 -26.64 -8.35 1.38
N HIS A 164 -25.63 -8.32 0.52
CA HIS A 164 -24.76 -9.45 0.19
C HIS A 164 -23.41 -9.36 0.94
N GLY A 165 -23.19 -8.30 1.72
CA GLY A 165 -21.95 -8.07 2.46
C GLY A 165 -20.87 -7.35 1.66
N HIS A 166 -21.14 -6.85 0.45
CA HIS A 166 -20.15 -6.15 -0.36
C HIS A 166 -20.10 -4.66 -0.01
N LEU A 167 -18.90 -4.09 -0.05
CA LEU A 167 -18.71 -2.64 0.04
C LEU A 167 -19.13 -1.95 -1.27
N PRO A 168 -19.62 -0.71 -1.19
CA PRO A 168 -20.01 0.04 -2.38
C PRO A 168 -18.77 0.41 -3.20
N PHE A 169 -18.93 0.45 -4.52
CA PHE A 169 -17.90 0.93 -5.44
C PHE A 169 -17.73 2.46 -5.35
N ASP A 170 -18.86 3.17 -5.26
CA ASP A 170 -18.93 4.62 -5.14
C ASP A 170 -19.81 4.98 -3.94
N ILE A 171 -19.21 5.56 -2.89
CA ILE A 171 -19.95 5.96 -1.67
C ILE A 171 -20.83 7.20 -1.86
N THR A 172 -20.73 7.87 -3.00
CA THR A 172 -21.60 9.00 -3.37
C THR A 172 -22.83 8.56 -4.16
N SER A 173 -22.91 7.27 -4.53
CA SER A 173 -24.01 6.74 -5.32
C SER A 173 -25.36 6.91 -4.60
N PRO A 174 -26.42 7.36 -5.31
CA PRO A 174 -27.76 7.47 -4.73
C PRO A 174 -28.34 6.11 -4.31
N GLU A 175 -27.76 5.00 -4.79
CA GLU A 175 -28.18 3.65 -4.43
C GLU A 175 -27.98 3.32 -2.95
N LEU A 176 -27.01 3.96 -2.28
CA LEU A 176 -26.77 3.76 -0.85
C LEU A 176 -28.01 4.10 0.00
N LYS A 177 -28.88 4.98 -0.49
CA LYS A 177 -30.15 5.35 0.18
C LYS A 177 -31.25 4.31 0.03
N LYS A 178 -31.08 3.31 -0.84
CA LYS A 178 -32.06 2.23 -1.03
C LYS A 178 -31.91 1.22 0.12
N GLY A 179 -32.75 1.32 1.14
CA GLY A 179 -32.69 0.43 2.32
C GLY A 179 -32.86 -1.07 2.01
N SER A 180 -33.47 -1.42 0.86
CA SER A 180 -33.55 -2.81 0.40
C SER A 180 -32.20 -3.37 -0.08
N LEU A 181 -31.29 -2.50 -0.52
CA LEU A 181 -29.94 -2.87 -0.97
C LEU A 181 -28.90 -2.61 0.12
N TYR A 182 -28.99 -1.49 0.83
CA TYR A 182 -28.08 -1.08 1.90
C TYR A 182 -28.85 -0.91 3.22
N PRO A 183 -29.18 -2.03 3.91
CA PRO A 183 -30.08 -2.01 5.06
C PRO A 183 -29.56 -1.23 6.27
N ARG A 184 -28.24 -1.05 6.36
CA ARG A 184 -27.57 -0.38 7.49
C ARG A 184 -27.11 1.04 7.19
N TYR A 185 -27.28 1.54 5.96
CA TYR A 185 -26.74 2.84 5.55
C TYR A 185 -27.28 4.01 6.39
N ALA A 186 -28.54 3.95 6.83
CA ALA A 186 -29.14 4.96 7.69
C ALA A 186 -28.44 5.10 9.07
N GLN A 187 -27.62 4.13 9.47
CA GLN A 187 -26.81 4.14 10.70
C GLN A 187 -25.37 4.64 10.44
N SER A 188 -24.99 4.86 9.18
CA SER A 188 -23.65 5.32 8.84
C SER A 188 -23.43 6.78 9.22
N SER A 189 -22.23 7.11 9.69
CA SER A 189 -21.79 8.50 9.83
C SER A 189 -21.40 9.06 8.46
N PRO A 190 -21.51 10.38 8.22
CA PRO A 190 -20.91 10.98 7.03
C PRO A 190 -19.38 10.77 7.01
N PRO A 191 -18.76 10.70 5.81
CA PRO A 191 -17.31 10.66 5.72
C PRO A 191 -16.66 11.91 6.30
N VAL A 192 -15.42 11.78 6.74
CA VAL A 192 -14.54 12.93 6.88
C VAL A 192 -14.16 13.38 5.46
N GLU A 193 -14.56 14.60 5.09
CA GLU A 193 -14.22 15.20 3.80
C GLU A 193 -12.99 16.09 3.92
N ILE A 194 -11.99 15.86 3.06
CA ILE A 194 -10.76 16.66 3.04
C ILE A 194 -10.48 17.12 1.61
N ILE A 195 -10.22 18.41 1.43
CA ILE A 195 -9.63 18.94 0.20
C ILE A 195 -8.13 19.05 0.42
N GLN A 196 -7.37 18.32 -0.37
CA GLN A 196 -5.92 18.34 -0.36
C GLN A 196 -5.44 19.25 -1.50
N GLU A 197 -4.75 20.32 -1.15
CA GLU A 197 -4.15 21.28 -2.06
C GLU A 197 -2.76 20.82 -2.55
N ALA A 198 -2.21 21.51 -3.55
CA ALA A 198 -0.86 21.23 -4.02
C ALA A 198 0.20 21.53 -2.94
N GLY A 199 1.18 20.65 -2.79
CA GLY A 199 2.23 20.72 -1.77
C GLY A 199 1.86 20.05 -0.43
N GLU A 200 0.61 19.65 -0.23
CA GLU A 200 0.16 19.01 1.00
C GLU A 200 0.38 17.49 0.99
N ILE A 201 0.63 16.93 2.18
CA ILE A 201 0.72 15.49 2.41
C ILE A 201 -0.44 15.08 3.31
N ILE A 202 -1.20 14.09 2.88
CA ILE A 202 -2.20 13.43 3.73
C ILE A 202 -1.67 12.07 4.19
N PHE A 203 -1.92 11.75 5.46
CA PHE A 203 -1.66 10.45 6.05
C PHE A 203 -2.98 9.71 6.25
N ILE A 204 -3.06 8.47 5.76
CA ILE A 204 -4.18 7.56 5.91
C ILE A 204 -3.79 6.49 6.94
N PRO A 205 -4.45 6.42 8.10
CA PRO A 205 -4.15 5.40 9.08
C PRO A 205 -4.60 4.01 8.63
N SER A 206 -3.99 2.99 9.25
CA SER A 206 -4.26 1.57 8.97
C SER A 206 -5.76 1.25 9.00
N GLY A 207 -6.25 0.65 7.92
CA GLY A 207 -7.62 0.16 7.79
C GLY A 207 -8.69 1.22 7.50
N TRP A 208 -8.32 2.50 7.34
CA TRP A 208 -9.28 3.54 6.98
C TRP A 208 -9.72 3.40 5.53
N HIS A 209 -11.01 3.16 5.32
CA HIS A 209 -11.55 3.10 3.97
C HIS A 209 -11.74 4.50 3.42
N HIS A 210 -11.42 4.70 2.16
CA HIS A 210 -11.44 6.00 1.54
C HIS A 210 -11.73 5.94 0.04
N GLN A 211 -12.25 7.06 -0.48
CA GLN A 211 -12.51 7.31 -1.89
C GLN A 211 -11.91 8.67 -2.26
N VAL A 212 -11.30 8.78 -3.44
CA VAL A 212 -10.50 9.96 -3.81
C VAL A 212 -10.87 10.44 -5.20
N TYR A 213 -11.11 11.75 -5.33
CA TYR A 213 -11.36 12.41 -6.62
C TYR A 213 -10.28 13.45 -6.91
N ASN A 214 -9.80 13.49 -8.15
CA ASN A 214 -8.98 14.58 -8.65
C ASN A 214 -9.90 15.70 -9.16
N LEU A 215 -9.99 16.80 -8.42
CA LEU A 215 -10.82 17.97 -8.76
C LEU A 215 -10.20 18.84 -9.86
N GLU A 216 -8.89 18.69 -10.07
CA GLU A 216 -8.06 19.34 -11.09
C GLU A 216 -7.13 18.29 -11.72
N ASP A 217 -6.38 18.67 -12.76
CA ASP A 217 -5.31 17.83 -13.30
C ASP A 217 -4.24 17.61 -12.22
N THR A 218 -4.00 16.35 -11.86
CA THR A 218 -3.27 16.02 -10.64
C THR A 218 -2.10 15.08 -10.88
N ILE A 219 -1.01 15.31 -10.16
CA ILE A 219 0.11 14.37 -9.98
C ILE A 219 0.34 14.22 -8.48
N SER A 220 0.44 12.99 -8.00
CA SER A 220 0.79 12.68 -6.61
C SER A 220 1.76 11.53 -6.50
N ILE A 221 2.48 11.52 -5.39
CA ILE A 221 3.27 10.37 -4.94
C ILE A 221 2.51 9.73 -3.79
N ASN A 222 2.32 8.42 -3.87
CA ASN A 222 1.69 7.62 -2.83
C ASN A 222 2.69 6.58 -2.34
N HIS A 223 2.61 6.26 -1.06
CA HIS A 223 3.55 5.35 -0.43
C HIS A 223 2.84 4.62 0.69
N ASN A 224 2.89 3.29 0.65
CA ASN A 224 2.28 2.45 1.67
C ASN A 224 3.34 1.76 2.51
N TRP A 225 3.07 1.62 3.81
CA TRP A 225 3.98 0.92 4.70
C TRP A 225 3.27 0.24 5.87
N VAL A 226 3.96 -0.73 6.45
CA VAL A 226 3.60 -1.41 7.71
C VAL A 226 4.76 -1.22 8.68
N ASN A 227 4.48 -1.22 9.98
CA ASN A 227 5.50 -1.21 11.03
C ASN A 227 5.03 -1.90 12.31
N GLY A 228 5.82 -1.80 13.38
CA GLY A 228 5.51 -2.42 14.67
C GLY A 228 4.13 -2.03 15.24
N CYS A 229 3.59 -0.86 14.86
CA CYS A 229 2.28 -0.41 15.33
C CYS A 229 1.11 -1.18 14.69
N ASN A 230 1.19 -1.52 13.40
CA ASN A 230 0.07 -2.14 12.66
C ASN A 230 0.37 -3.54 12.08
N VAL A 231 1.55 -4.14 12.28
CA VAL A 231 1.85 -5.50 11.78
C VAL A 231 0.86 -6.57 12.30
N ALA A 232 0.31 -6.39 13.50
CA ALA A 232 -0.74 -7.28 14.01
C ALA A 232 -2.07 -7.16 13.25
N ILE A 233 -2.38 -5.97 12.72
CA ILE A 233 -3.56 -5.72 11.88
C ILE A 233 -3.36 -6.41 10.52
N MET A 234 -2.17 -6.30 9.93
CA MET A 234 -1.81 -7.05 8.72
C MET A 234 -1.95 -8.57 8.94
N TRP A 235 -1.49 -9.09 10.07
CA TRP A 235 -1.67 -10.50 10.41
C TRP A 235 -3.14 -10.91 10.57
N SER A 236 -3.96 -10.07 11.21
CA SER A 236 -5.41 -10.31 11.29
C SER A 236 -6.05 -10.35 9.91
N PHE A 237 -5.72 -9.38 9.05
CA PHE A 237 -6.19 -9.30 7.68
C PHE A 237 -5.86 -10.59 6.91
N LEU A 238 -4.62 -11.07 6.96
CA LEU A 238 -4.24 -12.31 6.29
C LEU A 238 -5.06 -13.51 6.82
N GLN A 239 -5.31 -13.60 8.12
CA GLN A 239 -6.16 -14.67 8.65
C GLN A 239 -7.60 -14.61 8.12
N ASP A 240 -8.16 -13.41 8.05
CA ASP A 240 -9.51 -13.19 7.53
C ASP A 240 -9.62 -13.53 6.04
N GLU A 241 -8.60 -13.18 5.25
CA GLU A 241 -8.53 -13.48 3.82
C GLU A 241 -8.35 -14.98 3.55
N LEU A 242 -7.50 -15.68 4.31
CA LEU A 242 -7.40 -17.13 4.20
C LEU A 242 -8.74 -17.79 4.55
N ALA A 243 -9.40 -17.34 5.62
CA ALA A 243 -10.70 -17.85 6.01
C ALA A 243 -11.77 -17.57 4.93
N ALA A 244 -11.68 -16.44 4.22
CA ALA A 244 -12.57 -16.11 3.10
C ALA A 244 -12.35 -17.08 1.93
N VAL A 245 -11.10 -17.29 1.50
CA VAL A 245 -10.76 -18.27 0.47
C VAL A 245 -11.27 -19.66 0.84
N GLN A 246 -11.01 -20.10 2.08
CA GLN A 246 -11.47 -21.40 2.58
C GLN A 246 -12.99 -21.55 2.61
N ARG A 247 -13.74 -20.47 2.84
CA ARG A 247 -15.20 -20.46 2.74
C ARG A 247 -15.66 -20.59 1.30
N GLU A 248 -15.02 -19.86 0.39
CA GLU A 248 -15.40 -19.80 -1.02
C GLU A 248 -15.21 -21.15 -1.72
N ILE A 249 -14.06 -21.81 -1.50
CA ILE A 249 -13.75 -23.10 -2.15
C ILE A 249 -14.01 -24.31 -1.24
N ARG A 250 -14.91 -24.16 -0.26
CA ARG A 250 -15.15 -25.19 0.77
C ARG A 250 -15.64 -26.52 0.21
N GLU A 251 -16.46 -26.48 -0.83
CA GLU A 251 -17.06 -27.68 -1.43
C GLU A 251 -16.01 -28.66 -1.99
N TRP A 252 -14.82 -28.15 -2.32
CA TRP A 252 -13.72 -28.94 -2.88
C TRP A 252 -12.78 -29.52 -1.81
N LYS A 253 -13.03 -29.27 -0.52
CA LYS A 253 -12.10 -29.58 0.57
C LYS A 253 -11.68 -31.04 0.64
N ASP A 254 -12.64 -31.96 0.45
CA ASP A 254 -12.40 -33.39 0.60
C ASP A 254 -11.94 -34.07 -0.70
N SER A 255 -12.16 -33.41 -1.86
CA SER A 255 -11.81 -33.94 -3.19
C SER A 255 -10.52 -33.35 -3.77
N MET A 256 -10.07 -32.19 -3.28
CA MET A 256 -8.89 -31.49 -3.76
C MET A 256 -7.67 -31.91 -2.96
N GLU A 257 -6.70 -32.54 -3.63
CA GLU A 257 -5.39 -32.82 -3.05
C GLU A 257 -4.71 -31.52 -2.61
N ASP A 258 -4.06 -31.54 -1.45
CA ASP A 258 -3.39 -30.39 -0.86
C ASP A 258 -4.26 -29.12 -0.77
N TRP A 259 -5.57 -29.28 -0.48
CA TRP A 259 -6.54 -28.18 -0.40
C TRP A 259 -6.03 -26.96 0.39
N HIS A 260 -5.30 -27.19 1.49
CA HIS A 260 -4.72 -26.12 2.31
C HIS A 260 -3.63 -25.32 1.57
N LEU A 261 -2.80 -25.97 0.74
CA LEU A 261 -1.83 -25.29 -0.12
C LEU A 261 -2.54 -24.54 -1.26
N GLN A 262 -3.60 -25.11 -1.83
CA GLN A 262 -4.41 -24.42 -2.85
C GLN A 262 -5.07 -23.16 -2.27
N CYS A 263 -5.53 -23.20 -1.01
CA CYS A 263 -6.00 -22.01 -0.31
C CYS A 263 -4.91 -20.94 -0.19
N GLN A 264 -3.65 -21.31 0.10
CA GLN A 264 -2.53 -20.36 0.14
C GLN A 264 -2.24 -19.75 -1.23
N VAL A 265 -2.30 -20.55 -2.31
CA VAL A 265 -2.11 -20.07 -3.70
C VAL A 265 -3.18 -19.04 -4.08
N LEU A 266 -4.45 -19.33 -3.79
CA LEU A 266 -5.56 -18.42 -4.06
C LEU A 266 -5.51 -17.16 -3.19
N MET A 267 -5.16 -17.31 -1.92
CA MET A 267 -4.95 -16.18 -1.03
C MET A 267 -3.84 -15.27 -1.53
N LYS A 268 -2.71 -15.85 -1.96
CA LYS A 268 -1.57 -15.09 -2.49
C LYS A 268 -1.92 -14.32 -3.74
N SER A 269 -2.71 -14.89 -4.65
CA SER A 269 -3.12 -14.18 -5.86
C SER A 269 -4.01 -12.96 -5.57
N TYR A 270 -4.75 -12.98 -4.45
CA TYR A 270 -5.59 -11.87 -4.00
C TYR A 270 -4.85 -10.84 -3.14
N THR A 271 -4.08 -11.31 -2.15
CA THR A 271 -3.46 -10.45 -1.14
C THR A 271 -2.02 -10.05 -1.47
N GLY A 272 -1.34 -10.77 -2.37
CA GLY A 272 0.05 -10.56 -2.76
C GLY A 272 1.07 -11.43 -2.02
N ILE A 273 0.72 -11.98 -0.85
CA ILE A 273 1.59 -12.89 -0.07
C ILE A 273 0.80 -14.04 0.55
N ASP A 274 1.47 -15.17 0.76
CA ASP A 274 0.94 -16.26 1.59
C ASP A 274 1.51 -16.21 3.03
N TYR A 275 1.15 -17.19 3.87
CA TYR A 275 1.66 -17.24 5.24
C TYR A 275 3.17 -17.51 5.34
N LYS A 276 3.78 -18.24 4.38
CA LYS A 276 5.24 -18.46 4.37
C LYS A 276 5.97 -17.18 4.01
N GLU A 277 5.43 -16.42 3.07
CA GLU A 277 5.95 -15.09 2.73
C GLU A 277 5.74 -14.09 3.86
N PHE A 278 4.63 -14.17 4.60
CA PHE A 278 4.46 -13.38 5.82
C PHE A 278 5.47 -13.74 6.91
N TYR A 279 5.84 -15.02 7.04
CA TYR A 279 6.97 -15.41 7.88
C TYR A 279 8.29 -14.78 7.41
N ASN A 280 8.59 -14.85 6.10
CA ASN A 280 9.80 -14.27 5.54
C ASN A 280 9.87 -12.75 5.74
N PHE A 281 8.72 -12.08 5.64
CA PHE A 281 8.55 -10.67 6.00
C PHE A 281 8.99 -10.42 7.45
N LEU A 282 8.41 -11.14 8.42
CA LEU A 282 8.79 -11.00 9.84
C LEU A 282 10.28 -11.33 10.09
N LYS A 283 10.82 -12.34 9.38
CA LYS A 283 12.23 -12.75 9.45
C LYS A 283 13.16 -11.63 9.01
N ILE A 284 12.94 -11.03 7.85
CA ILE A 284 13.81 -9.96 7.33
C ILE A 284 13.84 -8.78 8.32
N ILE A 285 12.66 -8.35 8.79
CA ILE A 285 12.58 -7.26 9.78
C ILE A 285 13.34 -7.64 11.06
N ALA A 286 13.11 -8.84 11.59
CA ALA A 286 13.78 -9.35 12.78
C ALA A 286 15.30 -9.32 12.65
N GLU A 287 15.84 -9.91 11.58
CA GLU A 287 17.29 -10.02 11.36
C GLU A 287 17.94 -8.65 11.21
N ASN A 288 17.26 -7.70 10.55
CA ASN A 288 17.77 -6.35 10.39
C ASN A 288 17.79 -5.56 11.70
N ARG A 289 16.76 -5.72 12.56
CA ARG A 289 16.76 -5.10 13.88
C ARG A 289 17.81 -5.73 14.82
N ILE A 290 17.96 -7.05 14.79
CA ILE A 290 19.01 -7.75 15.55
C ILE A 290 20.39 -7.25 15.12
N PHE A 291 20.65 -7.16 13.82
CA PHE A 291 21.91 -6.64 13.29
C PHE A 291 22.21 -5.22 13.81
N VAL A 292 21.22 -4.32 13.79
CA VAL A 292 21.39 -2.94 14.29
C VAL A 292 21.73 -2.92 15.78
N LEU A 293 21.13 -3.80 16.59
CA LEU A 293 21.44 -3.89 18.02
C LEU A 293 22.84 -4.47 18.28
N GLU A 294 23.26 -5.48 17.51
CA GLU A 294 24.57 -6.12 17.63
C GLU A 294 25.71 -5.21 17.13
N ASN A 295 25.44 -4.32 16.18
CA ASN A 295 26.46 -3.48 15.50
C ASN A 295 26.33 -1.98 15.79
N HIS A 296 25.62 -1.59 16.86
CA HIS A 296 25.40 -0.18 17.21
C HIS A 296 26.71 0.62 17.46
N HIS A 297 27.86 -0.06 17.58
CA HIS A 297 29.17 0.56 17.83
C HIS A 297 30.04 0.75 16.57
N SER A 298 29.63 0.28 15.39
CA SER A 298 30.40 0.44 14.15
C SER A 298 29.77 1.51 13.24
N GLU A 299 30.34 2.72 13.22
CA GLU A 299 29.93 3.81 12.33
C GLU A 299 30.25 3.55 10.84
N GLU A 300 30.94 2.46 10.50
CA GLU A 300 31.61 2.30 9.20
C GLU A 300 30.76 1.73 8.05
N ASP A 301 29.55 1.20 8.29
CA ASP A 301 28.79 0.48 7.24
C ASP A 301 27.56 1.23 6.70
N ALA A 302 27.49 2.54 6.94
CA ALA A 302 26.39 3.40 6.47
C ALA A 302 26.53 3.73 4.97
N SER A 303 26.37 2.74 4.10
CA SER A 303 25.96 3.03 2.73
C SER A 303 24.62 3.78 2.78
N LYS A 304 24.56 4.94 2.12
CA LYS A 304 23.47 5.93 2.20
C LYS A 304 22.08 5.45 1.75
N HIS A 305 21.92 4.16 1.44
CA HIS A 305 20.69 3.57 0.92
C HIS A 305 20.32 2.24 1.57
N SER A 306 20.99 1.82 2.66
CA SER A 306 20.56 0.64 3.40
C SER A 306 19.46 1.00 4.40
N TYR A 307 18.36 0.24 4.41
CA TYR A 307 17.33 0.28 5.46
C TYR A 307 17.95 0.21 6.87
N ARG A 308 19.11 -0.44 7.04
CA ARG A 308 19.87 -0.49 8.30
C ARG A 308 20.28 0.89 8.77
N ALA A 309 20.69 1.79 7.87
CA ALA A 309 21.02 3.17 8.21
C ALA A 309 19.77 3.96 8.64
N ALA A 310 18.63 3.75 7.96
CA ALA A 310 17.37 4.38 8.35
C ALA A 310 16.91 3.93 9.75
N ILE A 311 17.03 2.63 10.05
CA ILE A 311 16.70 2.05 11.36
C ILE A 311 17.68 2.54 12.44
N SER A 312 18.98 2.55 12.17
CA SER A 312 19.98 3.12 13.11
C SER A 312 19.67 4.57 13.44
N GLY A 313 19.16 5.35 12.47
CA GLY A 313 18.70 6.72 12.68
C GLY A 313 17.46 6.84 13.61
N LEU A 314 16.66 5.79 13.76
CA LEU A 314 15.53 5.74 14.70
C LEU A 314 15.96 5.33 16.13
N GLY A 315 17.16 4.75 16.28
CA GLY A 315 17.78 4.41 17.55
C GLY A 315 17.39 3.03 18.11
N MET A 316 18.16 2.57 19.11
CA MET A 316 18.03 1.23 19.70
C MET A 316 16.65 0.93 20.27
N LEU A 317 16.03 1.91 20.95
CA LEU A 317 14.71 1.72 21.56
C LEU A 317 13.63 1.44 20.51
N HIS A 318 13.76 2.01 19.32
CA HIS A 318 12.87 1.71 18.20
C HIS A 318 13.09 0.29 17.69
N ALA A 319 14.34 -0.14 17.53
CA ALA A 319 14.65 -1.53 17.15
C ALA A 319 14.13 -2.55 18.18
N VAL A 320 14.26 -2.26 19.48
CA VAL A 320 13.69 -3.10 20.55
C VAL A 320 12.17 -3.12 20.51
N PHE A 321 11.52 -1.97 20.25
CA PHE A 321 10.07 -1.92 20.06
C PHE A 321 9.64 -2.81 18.88
N ASP A 322 10.28 -2.65 17.72
CA ASP A 322 10.00 -3.43 16.52
C ASP A 322 10.15 -4.93 16.79
N LEU A 323 11.25 -5.36 17.44
CA LEU A 323 11.47 -6.76 17.81
C LEU A 323 10.40 -7.30 18.76
N LYS A 324 9.96 -6.52 19.75
CA LYS A 324 8.87 -6.93 20.66
C LYS A 324 7.56 -7.16 19.89
N ARG A 325 7.27 -6.31 18.90
CA ARG A 325 6.07 -6.43 18.06
C ARG A 325 6.17 -7.64 17.12
N THR A 326 7.33 -7.85 16.50
CA THR A 326 7.62 -9.03 15.67
C THR A 326 7.51 -10.32 16.48
N ALA A 327 8.09 -10.39 17.68
CA ALA A 327 8.01 -11.56 18.55
C ALA A 327 6.56 -11.90 18.94
N LYS A 328 5.73 -10.88 19.21
CA LYS A 328 4.29 -11.06 19.52
C LYS A 328 3.54 -11.67 18.32
N VAL A 329 3.73 -11.11 17.13
CA VAL A 329 3.05 -11.61 15.91
C VAL A 329 3.57 -12.98 15.51
N LEU A 330 4.89 -13.21 15.56
CA LEU A 330 5.49 -14.51 15.28
C LEU A 330 5.00 -15.61 16.25
N THR A 331 4.80 -15.26 17.53
CA THR A 331 4.18 -16.18 18.49
C THR A 331 2.75 -16.56 18.07
N SER A 332 1.96 -15.58 17.61
CA SER A 332 0.61 -15.84 17.09
C SER A 332 0.62 -16.67 15.80
N LEU A 333 1.57 -16.41 14.90
CA LEU A 333 1.75 -17.17 13.66
C LEU A 333 2.12 -18.63 13.96
N ASN A 334 3.05 -18.87 14.88
CA ASN A 334 3.43 -20.23 15.31
C ASN A 334 2.29 -21.00 15.98
N ALA A 335 1.37 -20.29 16.65
CA ALA A 335 0.19 -20.89 17.26
C ALA A 335 -0.93 -21.19 16.24
N ASN A 336 -0.88 -20.62 15.03
CA ASN A 336 -1.93 -20.74 14.03
C ASN A 336 -1.94 -22.13 13.38
N GLU A 337 -3.10 -22.81 13.42
CA GLU A 337 -3.26 -24.17 12.91
C GLU A 337 -3.09 -24.27 11.39
N GLU A 338 -3.51 -23.25 10.63
CA GLU A 338 -3.33 -23.27 9.18
C GLU A 338 -1.86 -23.09 8.80
N PHE A 339 -1.09 -22.31 9.56
CA PHE A 339 0.36 -22.19 9.35
C PHE A 339 1.10 -23.49 9.68
N LYS A 340 0.71 -24.20 10.75
CA LYS A 340 1.33 -25.50 11.12
C LYS A 340 1.21 -26.55 10.02
N LYS A 341 0.11 -26.55 9.27
CA LYS A 341 -0.09 -27.45 8.11
C LYS A 341 0.92 -27.20 6.98
N LEU A 342 1.56 -26.03 6.95
CA LEU A 342 2.53 -25.65 5.92
C LEU A 342 3.95 -26.17 6.16
N ASN A 343 4.13 -27.03 7.16
CA ASN A 343 5.42 -27.57 7.61
C ASN A 343 6.46 -26.47 7.93
N PRO A 344 6.16 -25.56 8.88
CA PRO A 344 7.02 -24.41 9.17
C PRO A 344 8.46 -24.77 9.59
N GLU A 345 8.69 -25.99 10.11
CA GLU A 345 10.03 -26.48 10.45
C GLU A 345 10.97 -26.63 9.24
N THR A 346 10.44 -26.61 8.01
CA THR A 346 11.28 -26.59 6.80
C THR A 346 11.77 -25.19 6.42
N LEU A 347 11.29 -24.14 7.09
CA LEU A 347 11.73 -22.76 6.85
C LEU A 347 13.10 -22.53 7.51
N SER A 348 13.86 -21.57 6.97
CA SER A 348 15.21 -21.27 7.46
C SER A 348 15.36 -19.81 7.90
N PRO A 349 15.64 -19.53 9.19
CA PRO A 349 15.58 -20.49 10.29
C PRO A 349 14.13 -21.00 10.52
N PRO A 350 13.92 -22.06 11.32
CA PRO A 350 12.57 -22.40 11.77
C PRO A 350 11.95 -21.27 12.61
N PRO A 351 10.63 -21.03 12.54
CA PRO A 351 9.99 -19.93 13.26
C PRO A 351 10.18 -19.95 14.79
N SER A 352 10.30 -21.14 15.38
CA SER A 352 10.60 -21.33 16.81
C SER A 352 12.02 -20.86 17.16
N ALA A 353 13.00 -21.17 16.32
CA ALA A 353 14.39 -20.74 16.48
C ALA A 353 14.52 -19.21 16.29
N LEU A 354 13.84 -18.64 15.29
CA LEU A 354 13.79 -17.18 15.11
C LEU A 354 13.20 -16.49 16.34
N LEU A 355 12.10 -17.02 16.88
CA LEU A 355 11.45 -16.46 18.07
C LEU A 355 12.37 -16.49 19.30
N HIS A 356 13.15 -17.56 19.48
CA HIS A 356 14.15 -17.63 20.54
C HIS A 356 15.24 -16.57 20.37
N ARG A 357 15.80 -16.44 19.15
CA ARG A 357 16.84 -15.43 18.84
C ARG A 357 16.34 -14.00 19.06
N LEU A 358 15.11 -13.71 18.62
CA LEU A 358 14.44 -12.43 18.83
C LEU A 358 14.36 -12.05 20.32
N LYS A 359 13.93 -12.98 21.18
CA LYS A 359 13.80 -12.75 22.63
C LYS A 359 15.17 -12.50 23.27
N ALA A 360 16.17 -13.30 22.94
CA ALA A 360 17.54 -13.12 23.45
C ALA A 360 18.14 -11.75 23.07
N ALA A 361 17.89 -11.27 21.85
CA ALA A 361 18.34 -9.95 21.40
C ALA A 361 17.62 -8.81 22.15
N ILE A 362 16.31 -8.95 22.42
CA ILE A 362 15.56 -7.99 23.22
C ILE A 362 16.09 -7.92 24.66
N ASP A 363 16.34 -9.07 25.28
CA ASP A 363 16.83 -9.14 26.66
C ASP A 363 18.23 -8.52 26.77
N THR A 364 19.13 -8.86 25.84
CA THR A 364 20.49 -8.27 25.79
C THR A 364 20.46 -6.76 25.62
N ALA A 365 19.56 -6.22 24.79
CA ALA A 365 19.49 -4.78 24.53
C ALA A 365 18.84 -3.97 25.67
N LEU A 366 18.26 -4.62 26.68
CA LEU A 366 17.64 -3.99 27.84
C LEU A 366 18.48 -4.12 29.13
N LEU A 367 19.60 -4.84 29.08
CA LEU A 367 20.65 -4.86 30.10
C LEU A 367 21.58 -3.66 29.93
#